data_AF-A0AAD3D6V2-F1
#
_entry.id   AF-A0AAD3D6V2-F1
#
_cell.length_a   1.000
_cell.length_b   1.000
_cell.length_c   1.000
_cell.angle_alpha   90.00
_cell.angle_beta   90.00
_cell.angle_gamma   90.00
#
_symmetry.space_group_name_H-M   'P 1'
#
loop_
_entity.id
_entity.type
_entity.pdbx_description
1 polymer ?
#
loop_
_entity_poly.entity_id
_entity_poly.type
_entity_poly.pdbx_seq_one_letter_code
_entity_poly.pdbx_strand_id
1 'polypeptide(L)' 'MASKNPIYALMWLVLLVFLAWPLAGFLTVIWVVLQPFEPLFGFIKDINSTIEKYITWPRECGKAIWNCSNRCPQP' A
#
# COMPACT_ATOMS: atom_id res chain seq x y z
N MET A 1 -10.25 20.16 -7.80
CA MET A 1 -8.79 20.40 -7.84
C MET A 1 -8.31 20.42 -6.40
N ALA A 2 -7.63 19.36 -5.96
CA ALA A 2 -7.11 19.31 -4.59
C ALA A 2 -6.08 20.43 -4.38
N SER A 3 -6.13 21.04 -3.21
CA SER A 3 -5.42 22.27 -2.87
C SER A 3 -3.94 22.20 -3.28
N LYS A 4 -3.44 23.28 -3.92
CA LYS A 4 -2.05 23.47 -4.37
C LYS A 4 -1.08 23.63 -3.19
N ASN A 5 -1.15 22.76 -2.19
CA ASN A 5 -0.41 22.85 -0.95
C ASN A 5 0.65 21.75 -0.90
N PRO A 6 1.93 22.05 -1.22
CA PRO A 6 3.01 21.06 -1.27
C PRO A 6 3.29 20.40 0.09
N ILE A 7 2.80 20.98 1.18
CA ILE A 7 2.86 20.43 2.54
C ILE A 7 2.19 19.05 2.60
N TYR A 8 1.08 18.84 1.89
CA TYR A 8 0.41 17.54 1.87
C TYR A 8 1.23 16.50 1.10
N ALA A 9 1.89 16.88 0.00
CA ALA A 9 2.79 15.99 -0.72
C ALA A 9 3.98 15.57 0.14
N LEU A 10 4.55 16.49 0.92
CA LEU A 10 5.62 16.18 1.87
C LEU A 10 5.16 15.22 2.98
N MET A 11 3.96 15.46 3.54
CA MET A 11 3.37 14.61 4.57
C MET A 11 3.12 13.17 4.06
N TRP A 12 2.57 13.02 2.85
CA TRP A 12 2.39 11.72 2.22
C TRP A 12 3.71 11.03 1.88
N LEU A 13 4.75 11.78 1.52
CA LEU A 13 6.09 11.24 1.26
C LEU A 13 6.72 10.67 2.54
N VAL A 14 6.60 11.37 3.67
CA VAL A 14 7.04 10.87 4.98
C VAL A 14 6.29 9.59 5.35
N LEU A 15 4.96 9.57 5.16
CA LEU A 15 4.14 8.38 5.43
C LEU A 15 4.50 7.21 4.51
N LEU A 16 4.78 7.49 3.24
CA LEU A 16 5.21 6.47 2.27
C LEU A 16 6.53 5.83 2.69
N VAL A 17 7.54 6.63 3.07
CA VAL A 17 8.87 6.14 3.42
C VAL A 17 8.89 5.42 4.77
N PHE A 18 8.25 5.96 5.80
CA PHE A 18 8.33 5.42 7.17
C PHE A 18 7.26 4.36 7.48
N LEU A 19 6.11 4.38 6.80
CA LEU A 19 5.00 3.49 7.10
C LEU A 19 4.71 2.54 5.94
N ALA A 20 4.35 3.07 4.77
CA ALA A 20 3.89 2.25 3.66
C ALA A 20 4.97 1.31 3.13
N TRP A 21 6.22 1.79 3.04
CA TRP A 21 7.35 1.00 2.55
C TRP A 21 7.71 -0.17 3.47
N PRO A 22 8.02 0.01 4.78
CA PRO A 22 8.35 -1.13 5.64
C PRO A 22 7.19 -2.11 5.79
N LEU A 23 5.94 -1.61 5.82
CA LEU A 23 4.76 -2.46 5.89
C LEU A 23 4.63 -3.33 4.63
N ALA A 24 4.74 -2.72 3.43
CA ALA A 24 4.70 -3.44 2.16
C ALA A 24 5.85 -4.44 2.02
N GLY A 25 7.07 -4.07 2.44
CA GLY A 25 8.23 -4.96 2.43
C GLY A 25 8.03 -6.18 3.31
N PHE A 26 7.54 -6.00 4.54
CA PHE A 26 7.23 -7.11 5.46
C PHE A 26 6.11 -8.01 4.93
N LEU A 27 5.03 -7.42 4.43
CA LEU A 27 3.89 -8.14 3.87
C LEU A 27 4.25 -8.91 2.60
N THR A 28 5.19 -8.41 1.78
CA THR A 28 5.64 -9.10 0.56
C THR A 28 6.36 -10.41 0.88
N VAL A 29 7.18 -10.45 1.94
CA VAL A 29 7.83 -11.70 2.37
C VAL A 29 6.80 -12.76 2.76
N ILE A 30 5.78 -12.35 3.52
CA ILE A 30 4.68 -13.22 3.93
C ILE A 30 3.89 -13.70 2.70
N TRP A 31 3.58 -12.80 1.77
CA TRP A 31 2.88 -13.11 0.52
C TRP A 31 3.62 -14.14 -0.35
N VAL A 32 4.94 -13.99 -0.51
CA VAL A 32 5.77 -14.95 -1.28
C VAL A 32 5.74 -16.34 -0.67
N VAL A 33 5.72 -16.45 0.66
CA VAL A 33 5.61 -17.74 1.36
C VAL A 33 4.21 -18.34 1.22
N LEU A 34 3.16 -17.51 1.14
CA LEU A 34 1.76 -17.94 1.00
C LEU A 34 1.37 -18.32 -0.44
N GLN A 35 2.03 -17.77 -1.46
CA GLN A 35 1.79 -18.11 -2.88
C GLN A 35 1.73 -19.62 -3.20
N PRO A 36 2.67 -20.48 -2.77
CA PRO A 36 2.61 -21.92 -3.07
C PRO A 36 1.43 -22.65 -2.40
N PHE A 37 0.83 -22.08 -1.35
CA PHE A 37 -0.31 -22.67 -0.63
C PHE A 37 -1.68 -22.18 -1.16
N GLU A 38 -1.68 -21.14 -1.97
CA GLU A 38 -2.87 -20.54 -2.58
C GLU A 38 -3.74 -21.52 -3.42
N PRO A 39 -3.18 -22.43 -4.24
CA PRO A 39 -4.00 -23.43 -4.95
C PRO A 39 -4.54 -24.55 -4.04
N LEU A 40 -4.02 -24.68 -2.82
CA LEU A 40 -4.34 -25.78 -1.89
C LEU A 40 -5.50 -25.44 -0.94
N PHE A 41 -5.69 -24.16 -0.61
CA PHE A 41 -6.77 -23.71 0.27
C PHE A 41 -7.45 -22.44 -0.27
N GLY A 42 -8.74 -22.52 -0.59
CA GLY A 42 -9.50 -21.39 -1.13
C GLY A 42 -9.55 -20.14 -0.23
N PHE A 43 -9.41 -20.31 1.08
CA PHE A 43 -9.30 -19.19 2.03
C PHE A 43 -7.97 -18.42 1.94
N ILE A 44 -6.89 -19.09 1.51
CA ILE A 44 -5.58 -18.46 1.35
C ILE A 44 -5.63 -17.44 0.22
N LYS A 45 -6.46 -17.66 -0.80
CA LYS A 45 -6.66 -16.73 -1.92
C LYS A 45 -7.23 -15.37 -1.49
N ASP A 46 -8.19 -15.35 -0.58
CA ASP A 46 -8.75 -14.09 -0.04
C ASP A 46 -7.75 -13.36 0.84
N ILE A 47 -6.97 -14.11 1.63
CA ILE A 47 -5.88 -13.55 2.44
C ILE A 47 -4.80 -12.98 1.52
N ASN A 48 -4.39 -13.70 0.46
CA ASN A 48 -3.38 -13.23 -0.49
C ASN A 48 -3.86 -11.97 -1.22
N SER A 49 -5.12 -11.93 -1.66
CA SER A 49 -5.71 -10.76 -2.30
C SER A 49 -5.77 -9.54 -1.37
N THR A 50 -5.99 -9.78 -0.07
CA THR A 50 -5.98 -8.71 0.94
C THR A 50 -4.56 -8.20 1.18
N ILE A 51 -3.59 -9.10 1.35
CA ILE A 51 -2.18 -8.77 1.51
C ILE A 51 -1.66 -7.99 0.30
N GLU A 52 -2.03 -8.38 -0.92
CA GLU A 52 -1.65 -7.71 -2.15
C GLU A 52 -2.16 -6.25 -2.23
N LYS A 53 -3.37 -5.98 -1.72
CA LYS A 53 -3.87 -4.60 -1.57
C LYS A 53 -3.01 -3.77 -0.64
N TYR A 54 -2.62 -4.33 0.52
CA TYR A 54 -1.71 -3.64 1.43
C TYR A 54 -0.30 -3.46 0.87
N ILE A 55 0.20 -4.39 0.04
CA ILE A 55 1.49 -4.27 -0.65
C ILE A 55 1.44 -3.19 -1.74
N THR A 56 0.29 -3.00 -2.40
CA THR A 56 0.11 -1.98 -3.44
C THR A 56 -0.24 -0.59 -2.90
N TRP A 57 -0.58 -0.49 -1.61
CA TRP A 57 -0.85 0.76 -0.91
C TRP A 57 0.21 1.88 -1.07
N PRO A 58 1.54 1.61 -1.08
CA PRO A 58 2.55 2.63 -1.35
C PRO A 58 2.39 3.30 -2.72
N ARG A 59 1.87 2.57 -3.71
CA ARG A 59 1.60 3.11 -5.06
C ARG A 59 0.43 4.10 -5.03
N GLU A 60 -0.59 3.84 -4.21
CA GLU A 60 -1.70 4.78 -3.97
C GLU A 60 -1.25 6.00 -3.16
N CYS A 61 -0.34 5.83 -2.19
CA CYS A 61 0.35 6.95 -1.55
C CYS A 61 1.13 7.81 -2.56
N GLY A 62 1.83 7.19 -3.52
CA GLY A 62 2.51 7.88 -4.61
C GLY A 62 1.57 8.71 -5.48
N LYS A 63 0.39 8.16 -5.83
CA LYS A 63 -0.66 8.92 -6.53
C LYS A 63 -1.22 10.06 -5.69
N ALA A 64 -1.35 9.89 -4.37
CA ALA A 64 -1.82 10.94 -3.46
C ALA A 64 -0.81 12.10 -3.36
N ILE A 65 0.50 11.79 -3.38
CA ILE A 65 1.59 12.78 -3.48
C ILE A 65 1.48 13.58 -4.78
N TRP A 66 1.37 12.89 -5.93
CA TRP A 66 1.27 13.52 -7.24
C TRP A 66 0.05 14.44 -7.35
N ASN A 67 -1.09 14.00 -6.81
CA ASN A 67 -2.34 14.76 -6.86
C ASN A 67 -2.50 15.81 -5.76
N CYS A 68 -1.54 15.94 -4.82
CA CYS A 68 -1.66 16.78 -3.61
C CYS A 68 -3.02 16.58 -2.90
N SER A 69 -3.48 15.32 -2.81
CA SER A 69 -4.81 15.01 -2.28
C SER A 69 -4.87 15.23 -0.77
N ASN A 70 -5.98 15.80 -0.29
CA ASN A 70 -6.25 15.95 1.15
C ASN A 70 -6.91 14.68 1.76
N ARG A 71 -7.16 13.63 0.96
CA ARG A 71 -7.78 12.39 1.45
C ARG A 71 -6.72 11.32 1.70
N CYS A 72 -6.86 10.61 2.81
CA CYS A 72 -6.01 9.47 3.14
C CYS A 72 -6.17 8.37 2.08
N PRO A 73 -5.10 7.96 1.38
CA PRO A 73 -5.16 6.81 0.48
C PRO A 73 -5.44 5.58 1.34
N GLN A 74 -6.52 4.88 1.03
CA GLN A 74 -6.84 3.58 1.63
C GLN A 74 -6.30 2.47 0.72
N PRO A 75 -5.80 1.36 1.30
CA PRO A 75 -5.47 0.15 0.56
C PRO A 75 -6.73 -0.51 -0.05
#